data_AF-A0A7V9TF19-F1
#
_entry.id   AF-A0A7V9TF19-F1
#
_cell.length_a   1.000
_cell.length_b   1.000
_cell.length_c   1.000
_cell.angle_alpha   90.00
_cell.angle_beta   90.00
_cell.angle_gamma   90.00
#
_symmetry.space_group_name_H-M   'P 1'
#
loop_
_entity.id
_entity.type
_entity.pdbx_description
1 polymer ?
#
loop_
_entity_poly.entity_id
_entity_poly.type
_entity_poly.pdbx_seq_one_letter_code
_entity_poly.pdbx_strand_id
1 'polypeptide(L)' 'YAATLEELQTDRLGEELERNQDYKFEMSVSGSKLEITATPIQYGTSGKRSFFIDESGTLRGADHAGQRATVADEEVN' A
#
# COMPACT_ATOMS: atom_id res chain seq x y z
N TYR A 1 23.87 -25.26 -10.39
CA TYR A 1 23.58 -23.89 -10.85
C TYR A 1 23.47 -23.02 -9.62
N ALA A 2 24.49 -22.22 -9.35
CA ALA A 2 24.47 -21.26 -8.25
C ALA A 2 23.81 -19.99 -8.80
N ALA A 3 22.53 -19.79 -8.47
CA ALA A 3 21.87 -18.52 -8.72
C ALA A 3 22.54 -17.47 -7.82
N THR A 4 22.87 -16.32 -8.39
CA THR A 4 23.50 -15.23 -7.65
C THR A 4 22.51 -14.63 -6.65
N LEU A 5 23.01 -14.02 -5.58
CA LEU A 5 22.17 -13.41 -4.53
C LEU A 5 21.19 -12.37 -5.11
N GLU A 6 21.58 -11.73 -6.22
CA GLU A 6 20.80 -10.73 -6.94
C GLU A 6 19.59 -11.32 -7.70
N GLU A 7 19.75 -12.51 -8.28
CA GLU A 7 18.67 -13.23 -8.95
C GLU A 7 17.64 -13.75 -7.94
N LEU A 8 18.10 -14.28 -6.80
CA LEU A 8 17.22 -14.69 -5.70
C LEU A 8 16.47 -13.52 -5.04
N GLN A 9 17.03 -12.31 -5.04
CA GLN A 9 16.35 -11.13 -4.53
C GLN A 9 15.24 -10.66 -5.46
N THR A 10 15.47 -10.64 -6.77
CA THR A 10 14.45 -10.20 -7.74
C THR A 10 13.29 -11.18 -7.82
N ASP A 11 13.57 -12.48 -7.86
CA ASP A 11 12.55 -13.52 -8.00
C ASP A 11 11.69 -13.63 -6.74
N ARG A 12 12.32 -13.62 -5.55
CA ARG A 12 11.60 -13.71 -4.27
C ARG A 12 10.83 -12.44 -3.92
N LEU A 13 11.32 -11.27 -4.32
CA LEU A 13 10.57 -10.01 -4.17
C LEU A 13 9.39 -9.96 -5.14
N GLY A 14 9.55 -10.48 -6.37
CA GLY A 14 8.47 -10.65 -7.33
C GLY A 14 7.36 -11.56 -6.80
N GLU A 15 7.72 -12.75 -6.34
CA GLU A 15 6.76 -13.72 -5.81
C GLU A 15 6.08 -13.26 -4.51
N GLU A 16 6.78 -12.60 -3.58
CA GLU A 16 6.19 -12.06 -2.36
C GLU A 16 5.29 -10.84 -2.61
N LEU A 17 5.63 -10.01 -3.60
CA LEU A 17 4.74 -8.95 -4.06
C LEU A 17 3.51 -9.58 -4.72
N GLU A 18 3.65 -10.54 -5.62
CA GLU A 18 2.54 -11.25 -6.27
C GLU A 18 1.62 -11.98 -5.27
N ARG A 19 2.14 -12.43 -4.12
CA ARG A 19 1.34 -13.01 -3.03
C ARG A 19 0.63 -11.98 -2.14
N ASN A 20 1.09 -10.73 -2.10
CA ASN A 20 0.47 -9.64 -1.33
C ASN A 20 -0.20 -8.59 -2.24
N GLN A 21 -0.86 -9.04 -3.30
CA GLN A 21 -1.60 -8.16 -4.24
C GLN A 21 -3.01 -7.80 -3.76
N ASP A 22 -3.34 -8.02 -2.49
CA ASP A 22 -4.68 -7.70 -1.96
C ASP A 22 -4.94 -6.19 -1.90
N TYR A 23 -3.88 -5.39 -1.93
CA TYR A 23 -3.94 -3.94 -1.87
C TYR A 23 -3.15 -3.27 -3.00
N LYS A 24 -3.80 -2.29 -3.64
CA LYS A 24 -3.17 -1.36 -4.57
C LYS A 24 -2.54 -0.21 -3.78
N PHE A 25 -1.23 -0.08 -3.90
CA PHE A 25 -0.48 1.04 -3.32
C PHE A 25 -0.21 2.11 -4.38
N GLU A 26 -0.56 3.35 -4.08
CA GLU A 26 -0.27 4.51 -4.93
C GLU A 26 0.52 5.54 -4.12
N MET A 27 1.70 5.90 -4.60
CA MET A 27 2.56 6.92 -4.00
C MET A 27 2.64 8.13 -4.91
N SER A 28 2.37 9.31 -4.36
CA SER A 28 2.50 10.60 -5.03
C SER A 28 3.48 11.47 -4.25
N VAL A 29 4.48 12.00 -4.95
CA VAL A 29 5.45 12.94 -4.40
C VAL A 29 5.34 14.24 -5.16
N SER A 30 5.12 15.36 -4.48
CA SER A 30 4.98 16.69 -5.08
C SER A 30 5.69 17.73 -4.23
N GLY A 31 6.93 18.06 -4.63
CA GLY A 31 7.78 18.98 -3.89
C GLY A 31 8.18 18.39 -2.54
N SER A 32 7.70 19.00 -1.46
CA SER A 32 7.91 18.51 -0.08
C SER A 32 6.88 17.46 0.33
N LYS A 33 5.75 17.37 -0.38
CA LYS A 33 4.62 16.53 0.00
C LYS A 33 4.81 15.09 -0.46
N LEU A 34 4.61 14.17 0.47
CA LEU A 34 4.52 12.73 0.23
C LEU A 34 3.11 12.29 0.60
N GLU A 35 2.44 11.59 -0.31
CA GLU A 35 1.16 10.95 -0.07
C GLU A 35 1.25 9.49 -0.52
N ILE A 36 0.97 8.56 0.38
CA ILE A 36 0.89 7.14 0.07
C ILE A 36 -0.50 6.66 0.43
N THR A 37 -1.16 6.00 -0.51
CA THR A 37 -2.48 5.39 -0.31
C THR A 37 -2.41 3.90 -0.53
N ALA A 38 -3.16 3.14 0.26
CA ALA A 38 -3.38 1.72 0.08
C ALA A 38 -4.89 1.47 -0.03
N THR A 39 -5.33 0.98 -1.19
CA THR A 39 -6.75 0.68 -1.44
C THR A 39 -6.89 -0.81 -1.68
N PRO A 40 -7.86 -1.51 -1.05
CA PRO A 40 -8.04 -2.94 -1.31
C PRO A 40 -8.42 -3.14 -2.78
N ILE A 41 -7.79 -4.08 -3.46
CA ILE A 41 -8.08 -4.36 -4.88
C ILE A 41 -9.51 -4.89 -5.03
N GLN A 42 -9.93 -5.75 -4.10
CA GLN A 42 -11.30 -6.24 -4.02
C GLN A 42 -11.90 -5.99 -2.64
N TYR A 43 -12.80 -5.01 -2.56
CA TYR A 43 -13.50 -4.68 -1.33
C TYR A 43 -14.27 -5.88 -0.77
N GLY A 44 -14.09 -6.15 0.52
CA GLY A 44 -14.75 -7.25 1.22
C GLY A 44 -14.06 -8.62 1.08
N THR A 45 -13.17 -8.79 0.10
CA THR A 45 -12.39 -10.03 -0.10
C THR A 45 -10.95 -9.83 0.35
N SER A 46 -10.25 -8.88 -0.28
CA SER A 46 -8.84 -8.57 -0.03
C SER A 46 -8.66 -7.60 1.14
N GLY A 47 -9.70 -6.83 1.47
CA GLY A 47 -9.73 -5.92 2.59
C GLY A 47 -10.97 -5.03 2.58
N LYS A 48 -11.32 -4.44 3.73
CA LYS A 48 -12.46 -3.50 3.85
C LYS A 48 -12.02 -2.05 4.04
N ARG A 49 -10.85 -1.84 4.64
CA ARG A 49 -10.35 -0.50 4.94
C ARG A 49 -9.33 -0.06 3.90
N SER A 50 -9.36 1.22 3.59
CA SER A 50 -8.29 1.89 2.84
C SER A 50 -7.43 2.69 3.80
N PHE A 51 -6.17 2.90 3.42
CA PHE A 51 -5.19 3.60 4.24
C PHE A 51 -4.56 4.76 3.49
N PHE A 52 -4.19 5.80 4.22
CA PHE A 52 -3.52 7.00 3.76
C PHE A 52 -2.43 7.37 4.75
N ILE A 53 -1.23 7.69 4.27
CA ILE A 53 -0.16 8.23 5.09
C ILE A 53 0.51 9.38 4.35
N ASP A 54 0.87 10.41 5.09
CA ASP A 54 1.57 11.59 4.58
C ASP A 54 2.99 11.72 5.15
N GLU A 55 3.67 12.78 4.74
CA GLU A 55 5.00 13.18 5.21
C GLU A 55 5.14 13.36 6.73
N SER A 56 4.04 13.51 7.46
CA SER A 56 4.03 13.61 8.93
C SER A 56 4.16 12.24 9.61
N GLY A 57 4.02 11.15 8.84
CA GLY A 57 4.00 9.78 9.36
C GLY A 57 2.67 9.37 9.99
N THR A 58 1.63 10.20 9.85
CA THR A 58 0.30 9.93 10.41
C THR A 58 -0.45 8.95 9.51
N LEU A 59 -0.68 7.73 9.99
CA LEU A 59 -1.49 6.73 9.30
C LEU A 59 -2.97 7.00 9.57
N ARG A 60 -3.73 7.20 8.49
CA ARG A 60 -5.18 7.39 8.51
C ARG A 60 -5.84 6.27 7.72
N GLY A 61 -7.06 5.94 8.06
CA GLY A 61 -7.72 4.82 7.40
C GLY A 61 -9.18 4.67 7.80
N ALA A 62 -9.99 4.41 6.79
CA ALA A 62 -11.43 4.27 6.94
C ALA A 62 -11.96 3.19 5.98
N ASP A 63 -13.14 2.67 6.31
CA ASP A 63 -13.89 1.82 5.39
C ASP A 63 -14.61 2.71 4.37
N HIS A 64 -13.98 2.84 3.22
CA HIS A 64 -14.48 3.63 2.10
C HIS A 64 -15.16 2.77 1.02
N ALA A 65 -15.63 1.57 1.37
CA ALA A 65 -16.23 0.63 0.43
C ALA A 65 -15.37 0.33 -0.81
N GLY A 66 -14.04 0.33 -0.64
CA GLY A 66 -13.07 0.13 -1.72
C GLY A 66 -12.58 1.41 -2.42
N GLN A 67 -12.96 2.60 -1.97
CA GLN A 67 -12.37 3.86 -2.44
C GLN A 67 -11.11 4.22 -1.65
N ARG A 68 -10.27 5.11 -2.18
CA ARG A 68 -9.04 5.55 -1.52
C ARG A 68 -9.33 6.30 -0.20
N ALA A 69 -8.50 6.07 0.81
CA ALA A 69 -8.48 6.92 1.99
C ALA A 69 -7.76 8.24 1.71
N THR A 70 -8.00 9.25 2.55
CA THR A 70 -7.53 10.62 2.40
C THR A 70 -7.10 11.21 3.74
N VAL A 71 -6.52 12.41 3.70
CA VAL A 71 -6.17 13.19 4.90
C VAL A 71 -7.37 13.52 5.81
N ALA A 72 -8.60 13.44 5.27
CA ALA A 72 -9.82 13.71 6.03
C ALA A 72 -10.26 12.53 6.91
N ASP A 73 -9.64 11.36 6.74
CA ASP A 73 -9.99 10.16 7.50
C ASP A 73 -9.43 10.17 8.92
N GLU A 74 -10.07 9.37 9.77
CA GLU A 74 -9.61 9.20 11.14
C GLU A 74 -8.22 8.55 11.17
N GLU A 75 -7.44 8.99 12.16
CA GLU A 75 -6.13 8.44 12.44
C GLU A 75 -6.29 7.00 12.98
N VAL A 76 -5.53 6.08 12.40
CA VAL A 76 -5.51 4.68 12.83
C VAL A 76 -4.45 4.56 13.93
N ASN A 77 -4.92 4.41 15.17
CA ASN A 77 -4.09 4.07 16.34
C ASN A 77 -4.19 2.58 16.68
#